data_AF-A0A5J6LIJ6-F1
#
_entry.id   AF-A0A5J6LIJ6-F1
#
_cell.length_a   1.000
_cell.length_b   1.000
_cell.length_c   1.000
_cell.angle_alpha   90.00
_cell.angle_beta   90.00
_cell.angle_gamma   90.00
#
_symmetry.space_group_name_H-M   'P 1'
#
loop_
_entity.id
_entity.type
_entity.pdbx_description
1 polymer ?
#
loop_
_entity_poly.entity_id
_entity_poly.type
_entity_poly.pdbx_seq_one_letter_code
_entity_poly.pdbx_strand_id
1 'polypeptide(L)'
;MEKQQGFTLIELIIVIVILGILSAVALPRFMDFSTEAENAAIMESAASISSAMSINYAACALDQHDATSSRCIRVDPDTYQNACTLVTANSVLSNTLELAEGYMIGIDSSLSFPQNRPNGTTLGCSIIRPHKPPYGVVAQYNVIIAGKN
;
A
#
# COMPACT_ATOMS: atom_id res chain seq x y z
N MET A 1 -58.61 -5.28 24.75
CA MET A 1 -58.25 -4.67 23.46
C MET A 1 -57.13 -3.71 23.73
N GLU A 2 -55.89 -4.13 23.47
CA GLU A 2 -54.71 -3.27 23.57
C GLU A 2 -54.85 -2.15 22.53
N LYS A 3 -54.89 -0.88 22.96
CA LYS A 3 -54.90 0.27 22.04
C LYS A 3 -53.54 0.31 21.35
N GLN A 4 -53.48 -0.04 20.06
CA GLN A 4 -52.31 0.26 19.23
C GLN A 4 -52.15 1.79 19.15
N GLN A 5 -51.18 2.32 19.89
CA GLN A 5 -50.71 3.70 19.71
C GLN A 5 -49.90 3.74 18.42
N GLY A 6 -50.52 4.23 17.34
CA GLY A 6 -49.82 4.52 16.10
C GLY A 6 -48.83 5.68 16.28
N PHE A 7 -47.70 5.61 15.57
CA PHE A 7 -46.73 6.70 15.50
C PHE A 7 -47.39 7.95 14.92
N THR A 8 -47.11 9.12 15.51
CA THR A 8 -47.63 10.38 14.98
C THR A 8 -46.85 10.81 13.73
N LEU A 9 -47.53 11.44 12.77
CA LEU A 9 -46.88 11.94 11.55
C LEU A 9 -45.80 12.99 11.89
N ILE A 10 -46.03 13.77 12.95
CA ILE A 10 -45.06 14.74 13.47
C ILE A 10 -43.82 14.08 14.08
N GLU A 11 -43.94 12.96 14.80
CA GLU A 11 -42.78 12.21 15.29
C GLU A 11 -41.89 11.75 14.14
N LEU A 12 -42.49 11.20 13.09
CA LEU A 12 -41.73 10.74 11.93
C LEU A 12 -40.97 11.89 11.26
N ILE A 13 -41.61 13.06 11.12
CA ILE A 13 -40.99 14.25 10.53
C ILE A 13 -39.81 14.74 11.39
N ILE A 14 -39.96 14.79 12.70
CA ILE A 14 -38.88 15.24 13.60
C ILE A 14 -37.67 14.30 13.51
N VAL A 15 -37.90 12.99 13.43
CA VAL A 15 -36.82 12.00 13.31
C VAL A 15 -36.01 12.20 12.02
N ILE A 16 -36.67 12.35 10.87
CA ILE A 16 -35.95 12.55 9.60
C ILE A 16 -35.21 13.89 9.56
N VAL A 17 -35.72 14.93 10.23
CA VAL A 17 -35.04 16.23 10.35
C VAL A 17 -33.77 16.09 11.20
N ILE A 18 -33.85 15.43 12.34
CA ILE A 18 -32.68 15.18 13.20
C ILE A 18 -31.63 14.35 12.46
N LEU A 19 -32.05 13.26 11.79
CA LEU A 19 -31.14 12.44 10.98
C LEU A 19 -30.53 13.24 9.81
N GLY A 20 -31.28 14.15 9.20
CA GLY A 20 -30.78 15.05 8.16
C GLY A 20 -29.65 15.96 8.65
N ILE A 21 -29.81 16.57 9.82
CA ILE A 21 -28.78 17.45 10.42
C ILE A 21 -27.54 16.65 10.80
N LEU A 22 -27.71 15.50 11.47
CA LEU A 22 -26.60 14.63 11.86
C LEU A 22 -25.83 14.11 10.64
N SER A 23 -26.54 13.75 9.57
CA SER A 23 -25.92 13.27 8.34
C SER A 23 -25.12 14.36 7.63
N ALA A 24 -25.63 15.60 7.61
CA ALA A 24 -24.94 16.72 6.97
C ALA A 24 -23.57 17.04 7.59
N VAL A 25 -23.42 16.87 8.91
CA VAL A 25 -22.14 17.10 9.61
C VAL A 25 -21.24 15.86 9.66
N ALA A 26 -21.82 14.66 9.72
CA ALA A 26 -21.06 13.41 9.85
C ALA A 26 -20.44 12.96 8.52
N LEU A 27 -21.16 13.15 7.40
CA LEU A 27 -20.74 12.63 6.09
C LEU A 27 -19.40 13.17 5.59
N PRO A 28 -19.10 14.49 5.67
CA PRO A 28 -17.78 15.00 5.27
C PRO A 28 -16.64 14.38 6.08
N ARG A 29 -16.81 14.27 7.41
CA ARG A 29 -15.80 13.68 8.31
C ARG A 29 -15.59 12.19 8.05
N PHE A 30 -16.66 11.46 7.76
CA PHE A 30 -16.57 10.04 7.43
C PHE A 30 -15.76 9.79 6.15
N MET A 31 -15.90 10.67 5.16
CA MET A 31 -15.11 10.59 3.92
C MET A 31 -13.62 10.84 4.15
N ASP A 32 -13.28 11.81 5.01
CA ASP A 32 -11.89 12.09 5.37
C ASP A 32 -11.26 10.91 6.11
N PHE A 33 -11.97 10.32 7.09
CA PHE A 33 -11.48 9.16 7.83
C PHE A 33 -11.29 7.92 6.95
N SER A 34 -12.18 7.71 5.98
CA SER A 34 -12.04 6.59 5.04
C SER A 34 -10.77 6.72 4.20
N THR A 35 -10.46 7.92 3.73
CA THR A 35 -9.26 8.21 2.95
C THR A 35 -7.99 8.05 3.78
N GLU A 36 -8.01 8.47 5.05
CA GLU A 36 -6.87 8.33 5.96
C GLU A 36 -6.62 6.87 6.35
N ALA A 37 -7.68 6.09 6.59
CA ALA A 37 -7.56 4.66 6.84
C ALA A 37 -6.95 3.92 5.64
N GLU A 38 -7.35 4.31 4.42
CA GLU A 38 -6.79 3.79 3.18
C GLU A 38 -5.30 4.13 3.04
N ASN A 39 -4.90 5.39 3.31
CA ASN A 39 -3.49 5.79 3.35
C ASN A 39 -2.69 4.96 4.35
N ALA A 40 -3.22 4.77 5.56
CA ALA A 40 -2.55 4.02 6.62
C ALA A 40 -2.29 2.57 6.23
N ALA A 41 -3.26 1.89 5.61
CA ALA A 41 -3.10 0.52 5.13
C ALA A 41 -2.02 0.42 4.04
N ILE A 42 -1.94 1.42 3.15
CA ILE A 42 -0.92 1.48 2.10
C ILE A 42 0.48 1.73 2.70
N MET A 43 0.59 2.59 3.72
CA MET A 43 1.83 2.81 4.46
C MET A 43 2.30 1.57 5.20
N GLU A 44 1.38 0.82 5.82
CA GLU A 44 1.67 -0.47 6.47
C GLU A 44 2.19 -1.50 5.47
N SER A 45 1.56 -1.57 4.30
CA SER A 45 1.99 -2.43 3.20
C SER A 45 3.41 -2.09 2.75
N ALA A 46 3.71 -0.80 2.55
CA ALA A 46 5.04 -0.31 2.20
C ALA A 46 6.10 -0.67 3.26
N ALA A 47 5.79 -0.48 4.55
CA ALA A 47 6.68 -0.84 5.64
C ALA A 47 6.97 -2.35 5.70
N SER A 48 5.94 -3.17 5.48
CA SER A 48 6.04 -4.63 5.44
C SER A 48 6.93 -5.10 4.30
N ILE A 49 6.79 -4.50 3.11
CA ILE A 49 7.67 -4.79 1.96
C ILE A 49 9.12 -4.44 2.32
N SER A 50 9.37 -3.24 2.85
CA SER A 50 10.72 -2.79 3.24
C SER A 50 11.38 -3.76 4.23
N SER A 51 10.63 -4.21 5.24
CA SER A 51 11.11 -5.19 6.21
C SER A 51 11.41 -6.54 5.54
N ALA A 52 10.50 -7.06 4.73
CA ALA A 52 10.70 -8.33 4.03
C ALA A 52 11.90 -8.29 3.07
N MET A 53 12.13 -7.16 2.39
CA MET A 53 13.30 -6.95 1.54
C MET A 53 14.61 -7.01 2.33
N SER A 54 14.65 -6.46 3.54
CA SER A 54 15.83 -6.55 4.43
C SER A 54 16.12 -7.98 4.86
N ILE A 55 15.07 -8.75 5.16
CA ILE A 55 15.17 -10.17 5.54
C ILE A 55 15.62 -11.01 4.35
N ASN A 56 15.03 -10.78 3.17
CA ASN A 56 15.41 -11.45 1.93
C ASN A 56 16.88 -11.20 1.60
N TYR A 57 17.35 -9.95 1.68
CA TYR A 57 18.75 -9.63 1.43
C TYR A 57 19.68 -10.36 2.41
N ALA A 58 19.33 -10.38 3.70
CA ALA A 58 20.11 -11.11 4.71
C ALA A 58 20.12 -12.62 4.42
N ALA A 59 19.00 -13.21 4.00
CA ALA A 59 18.94 -14.61 3.60
C ALA A 59 19.80 -14.88 2.36
N CYS A 60 19.74 -14.03 1.34
CA CYS A 60 20.59 -14.11 0.16
C CYS A 60 22.08 -14.00 0.50
N ALA A 61 22.47 -13.16 1.47
CA ALA A 61 23.86 -13.03 1.87
C ALA A 61 24.44 -14.32 2.48
N LEU A 62 23.60 -15.16 3.10
CA LEU A 62 24.01 -16.48 3.61
C LEU A 62 24.30 -17.48 2.49
N ASP A 63 23.56 -17.39 1.38
CA ASP A 63 23.66 -18.28 0.23
C ASP A 63 24.56 -17.69 -0.88
N GLN A 64 25.48 -16.77 -0.55
CA GLN A 64 26.38 -16.10 -1.51
C GLN A 64 25.63 -15.41 -2.67
N HIS A 65 24.42 -14.95 -2.39
CA HIS A 65 23.46 -14.40 -3.34
C HIS A 65 23.03 -15.36 -4.45
N ASP A 66 23.07 -16.66 -4.22
CA ASP A 66 22.52 -17.65 -5.15
C ASP A 66 21.00 -17.76 -4.97
N ALA A 67 20.25 -17.23 -5.94
CA ALA A 67 18.78 -17.23 -5.91
C ALA A 67 18.16 -18.58 -6.32
N THR A 68 18.97 -19.60 -6.60
CA THR A 68 18.47 -20.98 -6.77
C THR A 68 18.17 -21.66 -5.44
N SER A 69 18.69 -21.12 -4.34
CA SER A 69 18.34 -21.53 -2.99
C SER A 69 16.93 -21.05 -2.61
N SER A 70 16.11 -21.91 -1.98
CA SER A 70 14.74 -21.56 -1.57
C SER A 70 14.64 -20.44 -0.52
N ARG A 71 15.77 -19.89 -0.09
CA ARG A 71 15.88 -18.85 0.95
C ARG A 71 16.16 -17.47 0.36
N CYS A 72 16.61 -17.40 -0.89
CA CYS A 72 16.92 -16.17 -1.59
C CYS A 72 15.97 -15.97 -2.77
N ILE A 73 15.13 -14.94 -2.69
CA ILE A 73 14.35 -14.49 -3.85
C ILE A 73 15.18 -13.46 -4.59
N ARG A 74 15.34 -13.67 -5.89
CA ARG A 74 16.08 -12.77 -6.75
C ARG A 74 15.35 -11.44 -6.93
N VAL A 75 16.07 -10.36 -6.73
CA VAL A 75 15.65 -8.99 -7.02
C VAL A 75 16.67 -8.40 -7.98
N ASP A 76 16.45 -8.61 -9.28
CA ASP A 76 17.40 -8.20 -10.33
C ASP A 76 17.29 -6.70 -10.68
N PRO A 77 18.42 -6.02 -10.99
CA PRO A 77 18.44 -4.66 -11.51
C PRO A 77 18.35 -4.56 -13.05
N ASP A 78 18.35 -5.68 -13.80
CA ASP A 78 18.58 -5.69 -15.26
C ASP A 78 17.52 -4.93 -16.08
N THR A 79 16.39 -4.58 -15.48
CA THR A 79 15.58 -3.45 -15.92
C THR A 79 14.96 -2.82 -14.70
N TYR A 80 15.40 -1.59 -14.39
CA TYR A 80 14.96 -0.70 -13.31
C TYR A 80 13.47 -0.80 -12.89
N GLN A 81 12.57 -1.10 -13.82
CA GLN A 81 11.14 -1.22 -13.56
C GLN A 81 10.74 -2.48 -12.79
N ASN A 82 11.51 -3.56 -12.84
CA ASN A 82 11.09 -4.85 -12.29
C ASN A 82 11.29 -4.95 -10.77
N ALA A 83 12.23 -4.18 -10.19
CA ALA A 83 12.50 -4.19 -8.76
C ALA A 83 11.34 -3.58 -7.95
N CYS A 84 10.79 -2.46 -8.41
CA CYS A 84 9.62 -1.83 -7.81
C CYS A 84 8.34 -2.27 -8.54
N THR A 85 8.02 -3.55 -8.45
CA THR A 85 6.72 -4.09 -8.92
C THR A 85 6.03 -4.83 -7.80
N LEU A 86 4.70 -4.94 -7.94
CA LEU A 86 3.89 -5.75 -7.03
C LEU A 86 4.27 -7.24 -7.10
N VAL A 87 4.72 -7.70 -8.26
CA VAL A 87 5.18 -9.09 -8.46
C VAL A 87 6.40 -9.38 -7.59
N THR A 88 7.40 -8.49 -7.58
CA THR A 88 8.61 -8.65 -6.77
C THR A 88 8.32 -8.49 -5.27
N ALA A 89 7.41 -7.59 -4.89
CA ALA A 89 6.96 -7.48 -3.50
C ALA A 89 6.30 -8.79 -3.03
N ASN A 90 5.42 -9.37 -3.85
CA ASN A 90 4.69 -10.61 -3.52
C ASN A 90 5.60 -11.84 -3.48
N SER A 91 6.60 -11.92 -4.37
CA SER A 91 7.57 -13.01 -4.35
C SER A 91 8.43 -12.99 -3.08
N VAL A 92 8.78 -11.81 -2.58
CA VAL A 92 9.56 -11.65 -1.34
C VAL A 92 8.71 -11.85 -0.08
N LEU A 93 7.48 -11.31 -0.06
CA LEU A 93 6.56 -11.44 1.09
C LEU A 93 5.97 -12.85 1.24
N SER A 94 6.01 -13.69 0.19
CA SER A 94 5.30 -14.98 0.15
C SER A 94 3.79 -14.86 0.45
N ASN A 95 3.23 -13.67 0.21
CA ASN A 95 1.81 -13.35 0.37
C ASN A 95 1.36 -12.52 -0.84
N THR A 96 0.08 -12.58 -1.17
CA THR A 96 -0.53 -11.74 -2.20
C THR A 96 -0.87 -10.38 -1.59
N LEU A 97 0.04 -9.43 -1.71
CA LEU A 97 -0.26 -8.02 -1.52
C LEU A 97 -1.03 -7.53 -2.75
N GLU A 98 -2.26 -7.10 -2.52
CA GLU A 98 -3.05 -6.37 -3.50
C GLU A 98 -3.20 -4.94 -2.99
N LEU A 99 -2.71 -3.97 -3.77
CA LEU A 99 -3.00 -2.58 -3.48
C LEU A 99 -4.46 -2.30 -3.79
N ALA A 100 -5.08 -1.39 -3.03
CA ALA A 100 -6.42 -0.93 -3.33
C ALA A 100 -6.53 -0.43 -4.79
N GLU A 101 -7.73 -0.50 -5.36
CA GLU A 101 -7.95 -0.06 -6.74
C GLU A 101 -7.54 1.41 -6.92
N GLY A 102 -6.73 1.67 -7.95
CA GLY A 102 -6.31 3.01 -8.33
C GLY A 102 -4.96 3.48 -7.77
N TYR A 103 -4.21 2.64 -7.05
CA TYR A 103 -2.81 2.90 -6.70
C TYR A 103 -1.85 2.24 -7.69
N MET A 104 -0.69 2.87 -7.88
CA MET A 104 0.37 2.36 -8.73
C MET A 104 1.69 2.40 -7.97
N ILE A 105 2.54 1.39 -8.16
CA ILE A 105 3.92 1.43 -7.69
C ILE A 105 4.76 2.09 -8.78
N GLY A 106 5.49 3.12 -8.38
CA GLY A 106 6.47 3.81 -9.20
C GLY A 106 7.86 3.74 -8.57
N ILE A 107 8.86 4.01 -9.39
CA ILE A 107 10.25 4.15 -8.96
C ILE A 107 10.53 5.64 -8.65
N ASP A 108 11.27 5.93 -7.58
CA ASP A 108 11.71 7.30 -7.31
C ASP A 108 12.82 7.68 -8.30
N SER A 109 12.47 8.47 -9.31
CA SER A 109 13.36 8.89 -10.40
C SER A 109 14.43 9.90 -9.99
N SER A 110 14.48 10.32 -8.71
CA SER A 110 15.43 11.32 -8.21
C SER A 110 16.87 10.83 -8.06
N LEU A 111 17.13 9.53 -8.19
CA LEU A 111 18.48 8.95 -8.12
C LEU A 111 19.01 8.71 -9.54
N SER A 112 19.93 9.55 -10.04
CA SER A 112 20.66 9.28 -11.28
C SER A 112 21.19 7.85 -11.30
N PHE A 113 20.68 7.02 -12.22
CA PHE A 113 20.82 5.56 -12.12
C PHE A 113 22.17 5.08 -12.69
N PRO A 114 23.15 4.64 -11.87
CA PRO A 114 24.28 3.90 -12.38
C PRO A 114 23.79 2.59 -13.04
N GLN A 115 24.35 2.28 -14.20
CA GLN A 115 24.04 1.08 -15.01
C GLN A 115 24.50 -0.22 -14.33
N ASN A 116 25.29 -0.14 -13.25
CA ASN A 116 25.74 -1.30 -12.49
C ASN A 116 25.35 -1.17 -11.02
N ARG A 117 24.45 -2.03 -10.56
CA ARG A 117 24.01 -2.07 -9.16
C ARG A 117 24.40 -3.40 -8.53
N PRO A 118 25.47 -3.44 -7.72
CA PRO A 118 25.83 -4.65 -7.01
C PRO A 118 24.77 -5.02 -5.97
N ASN A 119 24.80 -6.28 -5.54
CA ASN A 119 24.00 -6.78 -4.42
C ASN A 119 24.17 -5.89 -3.19
N GLY A 120 23.07 -5.58 -2.52
CA GLY A 120 23.00 -4.66 -1.38
C GLY A 120 22.66 -3.22 -1.75
N THR A 121 22.59 -2.88 -3.04
CA THR A 121 22.11 -1.56 -3.47
C THR A 121 20.64 -1.39 -3.09
N THR A 122 20.33 -0.29 -2.40
CA THR A 122 18.95 0.05 -2.02
C THR A 122 18.31 0.99 -3.04
N LEU A 123 17.08 0.70 -3.43
CA LEU A 123 16.24 1.48 -4.35
C LEU A 123 15.01 1.99 -3.62
N GLY A 124 14.67 3.27 -3.81
CA GLY A 124 13.43 3.85 -3.32
C GLY A 124 12.28 3.59 -4.30
N CYS A 125 11.24 2.93 -3.83
CA CYS A 125 9.97 2.78 -4.53
C CYS A 125 8.92 3.69 -3.88
N SER A 126 7.97 4.17 -4.68
CA SER A 126 6.85 4.99 -4.22
C SER A 126 5.53 4.35 -4.61
N ILE A 127 4.53 4.46 -3.74
CA ILE A 127 3.15 4.13 -4.05
C ILE A 127 2.43 5.44 -4.34
N ILE A 128 1.89 5.56 -5.53
CA ILE A 128 1.32 6.79 -6.10
C ILE A 128 -0.17 6.60 -6.25
N ARG A 129 -0.93 7.64 -5.90
CA ARG A 129 -2.37 7.74 -6.13
C ARG A 129 -2.66 8.68 -7.32
N PRO A 130 -2.86 8.14 -8.54
CA PRO A 130 -3.15 8.93 -9.74
C PRO A 130 -4.59 9.46 -9.88
N HIS A 131 -5.61 8.78 -9.34
CA HIS A 131 -7.01 9.03 -9.73
C HIS A 131 -7.91 9.62 -8.63
N LYS A 132 -7.36 9.96 -7.45
CA LYS A 132 -8.11 10.62 -6.37
C LYS A 132 -7.25 11.69 -5.67
N PRO A 133 -7.77 12.90 -5.42
CA PRO A 133 -7.08 13.91 -4.63
C PRO A 133 -7.02 13.51 -3.13
N PRO A 134 -5.97 13.89 -2.39
CA PRO A 134 -4.75 14.54 -2.87
C PRO A 134 -3.92 13.58 -3.73
N TYR A 135 -3.52 14.07 -4.91
CA TYR A 135 -2.70 13.31 -5.85
C TYR A 135 -1.24 13.29 -5.38
N GLY A 136 -0.54 12.18 -5.61
CA GLY A 136 0.90 12.10 -5.37
C GLY A 136 1.33 10.81 -4.67
N VAL A 137 2.51 10.88 -4.05
CA VAL A 137 3.11 9.77 -3.30
C VAL A 137 2.41 9.63 -1.95
N VAL A 138 1.85 8.45 -1.69
CA VAL A 138 1.16 8.11 -0.45
C VAL A 138 2.07 7.36 0.52
N ALA A 139 2.94 6.51 0.00
CA ALA A 139 3.93 5.79 0.78
C ALA A 139 5.22 5.57 -0.02
N GLN A 140 6.33 5.39 0.70
CA GLN A 140 7.62 5.01 0.11
C GLN A 140 8.15 3.79 0.83
N TYR A 141 8.83 2.92 0.10
CA TYR A 141 9.51 1.76 0.65
C TYR A 141 10.83 1.51 -0.06
N ASN A 142 11.72 0.80 0.62
CA ASN A 142 13.03 0.47 0.09
C ASN A 142 13.05 -0.97 -0.41
N VAL A 143 13.68 -1.17 -1.55
CA VAL A 143 13.98 -2.49 -2.11
C VAL A 143 15.48 -2.66 -2.14
N ILE A 144 15.97 -3.83 -1.72
CA ILE A 144 17.39 -4.14 -1.71
C ILE A 144 17.66 -5.17 -2.79
N ILE A 145 18.60 -4.87 -3.68
CA ILE A 145 19.00 -5.79 -4.75
C ILE A 145 19.70 -6.99 -4.13
N ALA A 146 19.22 -8.18 -4.46
CA ALA A 146 19.70 -9.43 -3.91
C ALA A 146 19.59 -10.53 -4.96
N GLY A 147 20.72 -11.13 -5.32
CA GLY A 147 20.78 -12.32 -6.17
C GLY A 147 21.84 -12.26 -7.26
N LYS A 148 22.19 -13.41 -7.79
CA LYS A 148 23.09 -13.59 -8.93
C LYS A 148 22.42 -14.57 -9.89
N ASN A 149 22.61 -14.35 -11.19
CA ASN A 149 22.24 -15.32 -12.23
C ASN A 149 22.96 -16.64 -12.05
#